data_AF-A0A970Z1M6-F1
#
_entry.id   AF-A0A970Z1M6-F1
#
_cell.length_a   1.000
_cell.length_b   1.000
_cell.length_c   1.000
_cell.angle_alpha   90.00
_cell.angle_beta   90.00
_cell.angle_gamma   90.00
#
_symmetry.space_group_name_H-M   'P 1'
#
loop_
_entity.id
_entity.type
_entity.pdbx_description
1 polymer ?
#
loop_
_entity_poly.entity_id
_entity_poly.type
_entity_poly.pdbx_seq_one_letter_code
_entity_poly.pdbx_strand_id
1 'polypeptide(L)'
;LLSSEYSSHSQTISPSWESCQGTQKLLNAQNEEKTSFFSCQSDLVTNTAYLIKITANNTSNRPLLFKVFSLLDNRLYADSRITENGRSETLIVVPPGNKFDQGIGINFSSNSYSNKTSNNLIEDVSISPMPYHSLISLKTPVTENHSPALTSPFNVKQPNQTFYKINLGSLPHKPTLALFQSYHPGWLAFSLNPLPQILKQHYHLSNWANGWYLNDKLANQTVYILFLPQLLQYLAFLFTPPLLLLILKKQPQDNIL
;
A
#
# COMPACT_ATOMS: atom_id res chain seq x y z
N LEU A 1 -39.97 7.88 23.77
CA LEU A 1 -40.26 6.44 23.67
C LEU A 1 -40.26 6.08 22.19
N LEU A 2 -39.17 5.52 21.69
CA LEU A 2 -39.03 4.70 20.47
C LEU A 2 -37.52 4.45 20.31
N SER A 3 -37.03 3.47 21.06
CA SER A 3 -35.71 2.88 20.90
C SER A 3 -35.75 1.98 19.66
N SER A 4 -35.12 2.40 18.56
CA SER A 4 -34.85 1.49 17.44
C SER A 4 -33.68 0.59 17.82
N GLU A 5 -34.00 -0.65 18.16
CA GLU A 5 -33.03 -1.72 18.32
C GLU A 5 -32.37 -2.00 16.96
N TYR A 6 -31.14 -1.49 16.78
CA TYR A 6 -30.26 -1.97 15.73
C TYR A 6 -29.80 -3.37 16.11
N SER A 7 -30.52 -4.41 15.67
CA SER A 7 -30.01 -5.77 15.75
C SER A 7 -28.86 -5.91 14.75
N SER A 8 -27.62 -5.83 15.23
CA SER A 8 -26.45 -6.20 14.46
C SER A 8 -26.47 -7.72 14.27
N HIS A 9 -27.10 -8.17 13.18
CA HIS A 9 -26.91 -9.54 12.71
C HIS A 9 -25.46 -9.69 12.26
N SER A 10 -24.58 -10.01 13.22
CA SER A 10 -23.25 -10.52 12.93
C SER A 10 -23.40 -11.96 12.47
N GLN A 11 -23.62 -12.17 11.17
CA GLN A 11 -23.37 -13.48 10.60
C GLN A 11 -21.86 -13.70 10.64
N THR A 12 -21.42 -14.54 11.57
CA THR A 12 -20.05 -15.05 11.59
C THR A 12 -19.88 -15.97 10.38
N ILE A 13 -19.44 -15.40 9.25
CA ILE A 13 -18.99 -16.20 8.12
C ILE A 13 -17.63 -16.75 8.54
N SER A 14 -17.58 -18.02 8.93
CA SER A 14 -16.33 -18.73 9.13
C SER A 14 -15.87 -19.30 7.79
N PRO A 15 -14.89 -18.67 7.10
CA PRO A 15 -14.39 -19.18 5.83
C PRO A 15 -13.83 -20.61 6.01
N SER A 16 -14.28 -21.52 5.14
CA SER A 16 -13.74 -22.86 5.03
C SER A 16 -12.45 -22.81 4.21
N TRP A 17 -11.31 -22.82 4.90
CA TRP A 17 -10.00 -22.76 4.26
C TRP A 17 -9.55 -24.12 3.74
N GLU A 18 -9.16 -24.17 2.48
CA GLU A 18 -8.49 -25.31 1.84
C GLU A 18 -7.04 -24.96 1.54
N SER A 19 -6.10 -25.85 1.88
CA SER A 19 -4.68 -25.61 1.60
C SER A 19 -4.34 -25.86 0.13
N CYS A 20 -3.63 -24.93 -0.48
CA CYS A 20 -3.10 -25.06 -1.82
C CYS A 20 -1.84 -25.92 -1.82
N GLN A 21 -1.65 -26.70 -2.89
CA GLN A 21 -0.51 -27.62 -3.02
C GLN A 21 0.70 -26.87 -3.58
N GLY A 22 1.85 -26.97 -2.91
CA GLY A 22 3.06 -26.24 -3.26
C GLY A 22 4.27 -27.13 -3.44
N THR A 23 5.21 -26.64 -4.26
CA THR A 23 6.46 -27.35 -4.58
C THR A 23 7.54 -27.17 -3.51
N GLN A 24 7.73 -25.94 -3.01
CA GLN A 24 8.71 -25.63 -1.96
C GLN A 24 8.22 -24.52 -1.02
N LYS A 25 8.44 -24.70 0.28
CA LYS A 25 8.05 -23.71 1.30
C LYS A 25 9.19 -22.77 1.69
N LEU A 26 10.43 -23.22 1.66
CA LEU A 26 11.60 -22.40 2.02
C LEU A 26 12.34 -21.92 0.77
N LEU A 27 12.50 -20.60 0.64
CA LEU A 27 13.20 -19.95 -0.45
C LEU A 27 14.39 -19.16 0.09
N ASN A 28 15.59 -19.71 -0.11
CA ASN A 28 16.87 -19.11 0.29
C ASN A 28 17.64 -18.67 -0.95
N ALA A 29 17.60 -17.38 -1.29
CA ALA A 29 18.21 -16.84 -2.50
C ALA A 29 19.49 -16.03 -2.20
N GLN A 30 20.60 -16.34 -2.86
CA GLN A 30 21.86 -15.60 -2.78
C GLN A 30 22.45 -15.41 -4.19
N ASN A 31 22.65 -14.15 -4.62
CA ASN A 31 23.04 -13.83 -6.01
C ASN A 31 22.15 -14.49 -7.08
N GLU A 32 20.88 -14.75 -6.77
CA GLU A 32 19.94 -15.45 -7.63
C GLU A 32 18.49 -15.07 -7.28
N GLU A 33 17.56 -15.57 -8.08
CA GLU A 33 16.14 -15.61 -7.78
C GLU A 33 15.70 -17.06 -7.63
N LYS A 34 15.04 -17.39 -6.52
CA LYS A 34 14.38 -18.67 -6.31
C LYS A 34 12.88 -18.50 -6.35
N THR A 35 12.21 -19.44 -7.01
CA THR A 35 10.77 -19.42 -7.19
C THR A 35 10.12 -20.66 -6.58
N SER A 36 8.87 -20.53 -6.17
CA SER A 36 8.02 -21.66 -5.78
C SER A 36 6.63 -21.46 -6.35
N PHE A 37 6.06 -22.53 -6.87
CA PHE A 37 4.70 -22.53 -7.40
C PHE A 37 3.77 -23.29 -6.46
N PHE A 38 2.60 -22.69 -6.22
CA PHE A 38 1.47 -23.27 -5.53
C PHE A 38 0.26 -23.27 -6.45
N SER A 39 -0.48 -24.38 -6.44
CA SER A 39 -1.73 -24.55 -7.17
C SER A 39 -2.87 -24.80 -6.19
N CYS A 40 -3.92 -24.00 -6.31
CA CYS A 40 -5.18 -24.21 -5.63
C CYS A 40 -6.12 -24.87 -6.67
N GLN A 41 -6.10 -26.20 -6.75
CA GLN A 41 -6.71 -26.98 -7.85
C GLN A 41 -7.93 -27.81 -7.42
N SER A 42 -8.37 -27.73 -6.17
CA SER A 42 -9.55 -28.46 -5.68
C SER A 42 -10.83 -27.84 -6.24
N ASP A 43 -11.49 -28.53 -7.19
CA ASP A 43 -12.87 -28.32 -7.67
C ASP A 43 -13.40 -26.87 -7.58
N LEU A 44 -12.58 -25.91 -8.02
CA LEU A 44 -12.91 -24.50 -7.88
C LEU A 44 -14.12 -24.22 -8.77
N VAL A 45 -15.22 -23.81 -8.14
CA VAL A 45 -16.41 -23.34 -8.83
C VAL A 45 -16.03 -22.06 -9.55
N THR A 46 -15.88 -22.18 -10.86
CA THR A 46 -15.35 -21.16 -11.78
C THR A 46 -16.11 -19.83 -11.79
N ASN A 47 -17.32 -19.79 -11.20
CA ASN A 47 -18.16 -18.61 -11.08
C ASN A 47 -18.27 -18.10 -9.62
N THR A 48 -17.30 -18.45 -8.78
CA THR A 48 -17.23 -18.04 -7.37
C THR A 48 -15.97 -17.22 -7.16
N ALA A 49 -16.07 -16.19 -6.32
CA ALA A 49 -14.90 -15.44 -5.89
C ALA A 49 -14.21 -16.16 -4.74
N TYR A 50 -12.93 -15.92 -4.59
CA TYR A 50 -12.12 -16.58 -3.59
C TYR A 50 -11.32 -15.57 -2.77
N LEU A 51 -11.16 -15.88 -1.50
CA LEU A 51 -10.20 -15.25 -0.61
C LEU A 51 -8.98 -16.16 -0.53
N ILE A 52 -7.81 -15.63 -0.85
CA ILE A 52 -6.54 -16.34 -0.73
C ILE A 52 -5.82 -15.76 0.48
N LYS A 53 -5.37 -16.64 1.36
CA LYS A 53 -4.55 -16.32 2.53
C LYS A 53 -3.16 -16.87 2.31
N ILE A 54 -2.18 -15.99 2.44
CA ILE A 54 -0.76 -16.33 2.36
C ILE A 54 -0.16 -15.99 3.71
N THR A 55 0.34 -17.01 4.41
CA THR A 55 1.12 -16.83 5.64
C THR A 55 2.58 -17.11 5.33
N ALA A 56 3.43 -16.12 5.53
CA ALA A 56 4.86 -16.28 5.29
C ALA A 56 5.69 -15.51 6.32
N ASN A 57 6.94 -15.92 6.44
CA ASN A 57 7.91 -15.34 7.34
C ASN A 57 9.16 -14.90 6.55
N ASN A 58 9.37 -13.58 6.47
CA ASN A 58 10.63 -13.03 5.96
C ASN A 58 11.65 -12.96 7.10
N THR A 59 12.68 -13.80 7.02
CA THR A 59 13.71 -13.87 8.08
C THR A 59 14.93 -13.02 7.76
N SER A 60 15.20 -12.72 6.48
CA SER A 60 16.32 -11.84 6.11
C SER A 60 16.19 -11.18 4.74
N ASN A 61 16.84 -10.01 4.62
CA ASN A 61 17.09 -9.25 3.39
C ASN A 61 15.82 -8.79 2.66
N ARG A 62 15.44 -9.39 1.54
CA ARG A 62 14.33 -8.92 0.71
C ARG A 62 13.04 -9.71 0.97
N PRO A 63 11.89 -9.01 1.02
CA PRO A 63 10.59 -9.64 1.23
C PRO A 63 10.20 -10.56 0.07
N LEU A 64 9.35 -11.54 0.39
CA LEU A 64 8.79 -12.47 -0.58
C LEU A 64 7.86 -11.75 -1.57
N LEU A 65 8.09 -11.97 -2.86
CA LEU A 65 7.20 -11.55 -3.94
C LEU A 65 6.18 -12.64 -4.20
N PHE A 66 4.97 -12.27 -4.60
CA PHE A 66 3.95 -13.21 -5.05
C PHE A 66 3.17 -12.68 -6.23
N LYS A 67 2.74 -13.61 -7.09
CA LYS A 67 1.83 -13.37 -8.21
C LYS A 67 0.71 -14.38 -8.18
N VAL A 68 -0.52 -13.90 -8.21
CA VAL A 68 -1.74 -14.73 -8.27
C VAL A 68 -2.31 -14.62 -9.69
N PHE A 69 -2.57 -15.75 -10.33
CA PHE A 69 -3.01 -15.78 -11.73
C PHE A 69 -3.94 -16.97 -12.02
N SER A 70 -4.70 -16.88 -13.11
CA SER A 70 -5.49 -17.99 -13.66
C SER A 70 -4.58 -19.04 -14.28
N LEU A 71 -4.83 -20.33 -14.00
CA LEU A 71 -4.09 -21.42 -14.62
C LEU A 71 -4.46 -21.65 -16.10
N LEU A 72 -5.61 -21.15 -16.55
CA LEU A 72 -6.06 -21.32 -17.93
C LEU A 72 -5.36 -20.34 -18.89
N ASP A 73 -5.43 -19.04 -18.59
CA ASP A 73 -5.04 -17.97 -19.51
C ASP A 73 -3.88 -17.09 -18.98
N ASN A 74 -3.31 -17.43 -17.82
CA ASN A 74 -2.28 -16.66 -17.12
C ASN A 74 -2.69 -15.22 -16.80
N ARG A 75 -4.00 -14.92 -16.74
CA ARG A 75 -4.48 -13.60 -16.31
C ARG A 75 -4.05 -13.33 -14.88
N LEU A 76 -3.38 -12.20 -14.69
CA LEU A 76 -2.86 -11.75 -13.40
C LEU A 76 -3.98 -11.12 -12.55
N TYR A 77 -4.21 -11.65 -11.35
CA TYR A 77 -5.13 -11.11 -10.36
C TYR A 77 -4.44 -10.20 -9.34
N ALA A 78 -3.20 -10.55 -8.94
CA ALA A 78 -2.40 -9.77 -8.02
C ALA A 78 -0.90 -9.97 -8.29
N ASP A 79 -0.11 -8.90 -8.15
CA ASP A 79 1.36 -8.91 -8.15
C ASP A 79 1.84 -7.95 -7.07
N SER A 80 2.41 -8.50 -6.00
CA SER A 80 2.80 -7.72 -4.83
C SER A 80 3.90 -8.41 -4.03
N ARG A 81 4.25 -7.80 -2.89
CA ARG A 81 5.22 -8.30 -1.93
C ARG A 81 4.59 -8.40 -0.55
N ILE A 82 5.11 -9.31 0.25
CA ILE A 82 4.79 -9.40 1.66
C ILE A 82 5.51 -8.26 2.38
N THR A 83 4.75 -7.30 2.91
CA THR A 83 5.27 -5.98 3.32
C THR A 83 5.97 -5.96 4.68
N GLU A 84 5.84 -7.02 5.47
CA GLU A 84 6.34 -7.07 6.85
C GLU A 84 7.59 -7.95 6.96
N ASN A 85 8.57 -7.47 7.73
CA ASN A 85 9.69 -8.30 8.18
C ASN A 85 9.21 -9.20 9.32
N GLY A 86 9.55 -10.49 9.27
CA GLY A 86 8.99 -11.50 10.17
C GLY A 86 7.74 -12.18 9.59
N ARG A 87 6.97 -12.80 10.48
CA ARG A 87 5.75 -13.54 10.14
C ARG A 87 4.60 -12.58 9.87
N SER A 88 3.94 -12.74 8.73
CA SER A 88 2.80 -11.94 8.32
C SER A 88 1.77 -12.74 7.54
N GLU A 89 0.54 -12.21 7.53
CA GLU A 89 -0.60 -12.80 6.84
C GLU A 89 -1.12 -11.79 5.81
N THR A 90 -1.20 -12.22 4.55
CA THR A 90 -1.73 -11.41 3.45
C THR A 90 -3.00 -12.05 2.92
N LEU A 91 -4.08 -11.26 2.85
CA LEU A 91 -5.37 -11.67 2.29
C LEU A 91 -5.61 -11.00 0.94
N ILE A 92 -6.00 -11.79 -0.06
CA ILE A 92 -6.19 -11.34 -1.44
C ILE A 92 -7.57 -11.79 -1.89
N VAL A 93 -8.34 -10.87 -2.46
CA VAL A 93 -9.63 -11.19 -3.08
C VAL A 93 -9.41 -11.45 -4.56
N VAL A 94 -9.75 -12.65 -5.01
CA VAL A 94 -9.83 -13.02 -6.43
C VAL A 94 -11.30 -12.98 -6.85
N PRO A 95 -11.69 -12.10 -7.80
CA PRO A 95 -13.06 -12.02 -8.27
C PRO A 95 -13.48 -13.30 -9.01
N PRO A 96 -14.79 -13.52 -9.23
CA PRO A 96 -15.27 -14.67 -10.00
C PRO A 96 -14.59 -14.73 -11.38
N GLY A 97 -14.04 -15.91 -11.68
CA GLY A 97 -13.33 -16.17 -12.93
C GLY A 97 -14.25 -16.45 -14.12
N ASN A 98 -13.65 -16.86 -15.23
CA ASN A 98 -14.41 -17.37 -16.36
C ASN A 98 -14.87 -18.81 -16.07
N LYS A 99 -16.03 -19.23 -16.60
CA LYS A 99 -16.59 -20.58 -16.41
C LYS A 99 -15.68 -21.75 -16.80
N PHE A 100 -14.61 -21.47 -17.53
CA PHE A 100 -13.66 -22.47 -18.04
C PHE A 100 -12.30 -22.40 -17.34
N ASP A 101 -12.15 -21.55 -16.32
CA ASP A 101 -10.90 -21.39 -15.58
C ASP A 101 -10.51 -22.71 -14.90
N GLN A 102 -9.23 -23.07 -14.96
CA GLN A 102 -8.71 -24.37 -14.50
C GLN A 102 -8.14 -24.30 -13.07
N GLY A 103 -8.41 -23.19 -12.39
CA GLY A 103 -8.02 -22.94 -11.01
C GLY A 103 -7.05 -21.75 -10.89
N ILE A 104 -6.49 -21.61 -9.69
CA ILE A 104 -5.65 -20.45 -9.35
C ILE A 104 -4.22 -20.90 -9.08
N GLY A 105 -3.29 -20.27 -9.77
CA GLY A 105 -1.86 -20.40 -9.59
C GLY A 105 -1.30 -19.26 -8.75
N ILE A 106 -0.35 -19.59 -7.88
CA ILE A 106 0.38 -18.63 -7.07
C ILE A 106 1.87 -18.89 -7.24
N ASN A 107 2.57 -17.93 -7.83
CA ASN A 107 4.02 -17.95 -7.97
C ASN A 107 4.64 -17.06 -6.90
N PHE A 108 5.54 -17.62 -6.11
CA PHE A 108 6.36 -16.90 -5.17
C PHE A 108 7.76 -16.72 -5.71
N SER A 109 8.38 -15.57 -5.44
CA SER A 109 9.80 -15.40 -5.72
C SER A 109 10.54 -14.67 -4.61
N SER A 110 11.72 -15.20 -4.29
CA SER A 110 12.69 -14.58 -3.41
C SER A 110 13.92 -14.23 -4.22
N ASN A 111 14.30 -12.95 -4.21
CA ASN A 111 15.47 -12.49 -4.94
C ASN A 111 16.57 -11.97 -3.99
N SER A 112 17.81 -12.21 -4.38
CA SER A 112 18.96 -11.48 -3.85
C SER A 112 19.94 -11.21 -4.97
N TYR A 113 20.33 -9.95 -5.11
CA TYR A 113 21.32 -9.50 -6.11
C TYR A 113 22.68 -9.18 -5.47
N SER A 114 22.93 -9.76 -4.29
CA SER A 114 24.15 -9.54 -3.53
C SER A 114 24.53 -10.81 -2.78
N ASN A 115 25.71 -10.78 -2.15
CA ASN A 115 26.16 -11.85 -1.27
C ASN A 115 25.29 -12.05 -0.02
N LYS A 116 24.35 -11.15 0.29
CA LYS A 116 23.40 -11.30 1.40
C LYS A 116 22.25 -12.22 1.00
N THR A 117 22.03 -13.30 1.73
CA THR A 117 20.94 -14.24 1.46
C THR A 117 19.58 -13.66 1.85
N SER A 118 18.60 -13.76 0.96
CA SER A 118 17.17 -13.55 1.25
C SER A 118 16.52 -14.87 1.64
N ASN A 119 16.03 -14.95 2.87
CA ASN A 119 15.44 -16.17 3.43
C ASN A 119 13.96 -15.94 3.70
N ASN A 120 13.11 -16.62 2.95
CA ASN A 120 11.67 -16.51 3.04
C ASN A 120 11.04 -17.89 3.24
N LEU A 121 10.20 -18.04 4.27
CA LEU A 121 9.46 -19.26 4.54
C LEU A 121 7.97 -19.03 4.27
N ILE A 122 7.40 -19.76 3.34
CA ILE A 122 5.97 -19.85 3.07
C ILE A 122 5.40 -20.91 4.02
N GLU A 123 4.65 -20.48 5.03
CA GLU A 123 4.12 -21.39 6.05
C GLU A 123 2.83 -22.06 5.57
N ASP A 124 1.89 -21.24 5.10
CA ASP A 124 0.59 -21.69 4.60
C ASP A 124 0.14 -20.85 3.40
N VAL A 125 -0.52 -21.51 2.47
CA VAL A 125 -1.25 -20.86 1.37
C VAL A 125 -2.58 -21.57 1.30
N SER A 126 -3.66 -20.84 1.59
CA SER A 126 -5.00 -21.39 1.65
C SER A 126 -6.01 -20.52 0.93
N ILE A 127 -7.09 -21.14 0.48
CA ILE A 127 -8.14 -20.52 -0.29
C ILE A 127 -9.50 -20.80 0.35
N SER A 128 -10.42 -19.84 0.31
CA SER A 128 -11.80 -20.01 0.76
C SER A 128 -12.75 -19.33 -0.21
N PRO A 129 -13.90 -19.93 -0.58
CA PRO A 129 -14.93 -19.23 -1.34
C PRO A 129 -15.45 -18.01 -0.56
N MET A 130 -15.83 -16.95 -1.28
CA MET A 130 -16.35 -15.71 -0.72
C MET A 130 -17.66 -15.30 -1.43
N PRO A 131 -18.69 -14.83 -0.70
CA PRO A 131 -19.96 -14.38 -1.28
C PRO A 131 -19.83 -13.00 -1.95
N TYR A 132 -19.10 -12.93 -3.07
CA TYR A 132 -18.76 -11.69 -3.75
C TYR A 132 -19.97 -10.88 -4.19
N HIS A 133 -20.96 -11.52 -4.82
CA HIS A 133 -22.17 -10.83 -5.26
C HIS A 133 -22.94 -10.18 -4.10
N SER A 134 -23.03 -10.84 -2.95
CA SER A 134 -23.66 -10.27 -1.76
C SER A 134 -22.89 -9.04 -1.26
N LEU A 135 -21.55 -9.12 -1.22
CA LEU A 135 -20.70 -8.03 -0.76
C LEU A 135 -20.75 -6.82 -1.69
N ILE A 136 -20.72 -7.01 -3.01
CA ILE A 136 -20.83 -5.90 -3.97
C ILE A 136 -22.26 -5.35 -4.08
N SER A 137 -23.26 -6.14 -3.68
CA SER A 137 -24.66 -5.71 -3.64
C SER A 137 -25.04 -5.00 -2.35
N LEU A 138 -24.13 -4.94 -1.36
CA LEU A 138 -24.27 -4.08 -0.19
C LEU A 138 -24.24 -2.62 -0.65
N LYS A 139 -25.41 -2.15 -1.08
CA LYS A 139 -25.70 -0.71 -1.10
C LYS A 139 -25.85 -0.32 0.36
N THR A 140 -24.87 0.39 0.90
CA THR A 140 -25.12 1.13 2.12
C THR A 140 -26.34 2.01 1.85
N PRO A 141 -27.47 1.84 2.57
CA PRO A 141 -28.53 2.82 2.46
C PRO A 141 -27.86 4.14 2.79
N VAL A 142 -27.84 5.05 1.83
CA VAL A 142 -27.49 6.44 2.11
C VAL A 142 -28.66 6.93 2.95
N THR A 143 -28.63 6.66 4.26
CA THR A 143 -29.39 7.47 5.20
C THR A 143 -28.84 8.86 5.01
N GLU A 144 -29.65 9.70 4.36
CA GLU A 144 -29.41 11.10 4.00
C GLU A 144 -29.18 11.98 5.24
N ASN A 145 -28.15 11.70 6.03
CA ASN A 145 -27.63 12.54 7.10
C ASN A 145 -26.13 12.37 7.33
N HIS A 146 -25.45 11.45 6.64
CA HIS A 146 -24.04 11.64 6.35
C HIS A 146 -23.97 12.42 5.06
N SER A 147 -23.72 13.73 5.19
CA SER A 147 -23.36 14.59 4.08
C SER A 147 -22.47 13.81 3.10
N PRO A 148 -22.67 13.90 1.77
CA PRO A 148 -21.69 13.38 0.81
C PRO A 148 -20.34 13.82 1.33
N ALA A 149 -19.36 12.91 1.44
CA ALA A 149 -18.02 13.23 1.91
C ALA A 149 -17.70 14.60 1.31
N LEU A 150 -17.79 15.65 2.15
CA LEU A 150 -17.85 17.00 1.64
C LEU A 150 -16.44 17.16 1.11
N THR A 151 -16.28 16.99 -0.21
CA THR A 151 -15.27 17.68 -0.97
C THR A 151 -15.65 19.14 -0.79
N SER A 152 -15.36 19.66 0.40
CA SER A 152 -15.32 21.08 0.68
C SER A 152 -14.51 21.64 -0.48
N PRO A 153 -15.02 22.65 -1.21
CA PRO A 153 -14.30 23.17 -2.36
C PRO A 153 -12.94 23.68 -1.89
N PHE A 154 -11.92 22.84 -2.00
CA PHE A 154 -10.57 23.18 -1.62
C PHE A 154 -9.80 23.52 -2.88
N ASN A 155 -9.23 24.71 -2.90
CA ASN A 155 -8.37 25.13 -4.00
C ASN A 155 -6.97 24.56 -3.76
N VAL A 156 -6.59 23.57 -4.56
CA VAL A 156 -5.23 23.01 -4.56
C VAL A 156 -4.39 23.75 -5.59
N LYS A 157 -3.30 24.34 -5.14
CA LYS A 157 -2.21 24.78 -6.02
C LYS A 157 -1.04 23.81 -5.89
N GLN A 158 -0.69 23.19 -7.01
CA GLN A 158 0.40 22.22 -7.11
C GLN A 158 1.41 22.71 -8.16
N PRO A 159 2.43 23.51 -7.78
CA PRO A 159 3.45 23.94 -8.73
C PRO A 159 4.34 22.78 -9.21
N ASN A 160 4.51 21.73 -8.40
CA ASN A 160 5.28 20.54 -8.73
C ASN A 160 4.81 19.33 -7.90
N GLN A 161 5.38 18.15 -8.12
CA GLN A 161 5.04 16.93 -7.36
C GLN A 161 5.60 16.92 -5.92
N THR A 162 6.45 17.89 -5.55
CA THR A 162 7.10 17.98 -4.23
C THR A 162 6.28 18.80 -3.24
N PHE A 163 5.44 19.72 -3.73
CA PHE A 163 4.79 20.73 -2.92
C PHE A 163 3.33 20.94 -3.31
N TYR A 164 2.46 20.95 -2.30
CA TYR A 164 1.04 21.21 -2.43
C TYR A 164 0.64 22.32 -1.46
N LYS A 165 -0.11 23.29 -1.96
CA LYS A 165 -0.78 24.33 -1.16
C LYS A 165 -2.28 24.12 -1.26
N ILE A 166 -2.91 23.83 -0.12
CA ILE A 166 -4.33 23.49 -0.04
C ILE A 166 -5.01 24.56 0.81
N ASN A 167 -5.93 25.30 0.23
CA ASN A 167 -6.80 26.19 1.01
C ASN A 167 -8.02 25.39 1.48
N LEU A 168 -8.10 25.14 2.78
CA LEU A 168 -9.24 24.47 3.38
C LEU A 168 -10.41 25.45 3.48
N GLY A 169 -11.61 24.98 3.13
CA GLY A 169 -12.85 25.70 3.40
C GLY A 169 -13.40 25.36 4.79
N SER A 170 -14.72 25.39 4.91
CA SER A 170 -15.41 24.82 6.07
C SER A 170 -15.12 23.31 6.15
N LEU A 171 -14.78 22.87 7.36
CA LEU A 171 -14.42 21.49 7.64
C LEU A 171 -15.62 20.78 8.30
N PRO A 172 -16.02 19.58 7.84
CA PRO A 172 -16.93 18.72 8.58
C PRO A 172 -16.24 18.18 9.85
N HIS A 173 -17.00 17.56 10.76
CA HIS A 173 -16.41 17.00 11.98
C HIS A 173 -15.41 15.88 11.66
N LYS A 174 -14.15 16.02 12.11
CA LYS A 174 -13.04 15.07 11.90
C LYS A 174 -12.73 14.75 10.42
N PRO A 175 -12.37 15.75 9.59
CA PRO A 175 -12.04 15.49 8.20
C PRO A 175 -10.70 14.77 8.07
N THR A 176 -10.58 13.98 7.01
CA THR A 176 -9.30 13.40 6.58
C THR A 176 -8.79 14.14 5.36
N LEU A 177 -7.53 14.55 5.40
CA LEU A 177 -6.80 15.01 4.24
C LEU A 177 -6.14 13.82 3.55
N ALA A 178 -6.55 13.55 2.31
CA ALA A 178 -6.03 12.47 1.49
C ALA A 178 -5.07 13.03 0.42
N LEU A 179 -3.89 12.43 0.31
CA LEU A 179 -2.99 12.62 -0.82
C LEU A 179 -2.80 11.28 -1.52
N PHE A 180 -3.34 11.16 -2.74
CA PHE A 180 -3.27 9.99 -3.61
C PHE A 180 -1.88 9.81 -4.26
N GLN A 181 -0.83 9.93 -3.44
CA GLN A 181 0.53 9.52 -3.75
C GLN A 181 0.86 8.30 -2.91
N SER A 182 1.78 7.45 -3.40
CA SER A 182 2.24 6.29 -2.64
C SER A 182 2.72 6.71 -1.25
N TYR A 183 2.31 5.97 -0.22
CA TYR A 183 2.65 6.27 1.16
C TYR A 183 4.16 6.35 1.35
N HIS A 184 4.62 7.42 2.00
CA HIS A 184 6.03 7.55 2.38
C HIS A 184 6.19 8.46 3.61
N PRO A 185 6.97 8.07 4.63
CA PRO A 185 7.12 8.84 5.88
C PRO A 185 7.76 10.23 5.69
N GLY A 186 8.40 10.45 4.54
CA GLY A 186 8.98 11.74 4.13
C GLY A 186 7.98 12.81 3.68
N TRP A 187 6.68 12.49 3.61
CA TRP A 187 5.63 13.48 3.38
C TRP A 187 5.31 14.24 4.67
N LEU A 188 5.46 15.56 4.64
CA LEU A 188 5.20 16.45 5.77
C LEU A 188 4.02 17.37 5.45
N ALA A 189 2.98 17.33 6.29
CA ALA A 189 1.87 18.28 6.23
C ALA A 189 1.94 19.26 7.41
N PHE A 190 1.77 20.56 7.15
CA PHE A 190 1.81 21.61 8.17
C PHE A 190 0.91 22.81 7.82
N SER A 191 0.46 23.56 8.82
CA SER A 191 -0.18 24.87 8.66
C SER A 191 0.72 25.96 9.24
N LEU A 192 0.61 27.19 8.72
CA LEU A 192 1.42 28.35 9.17
C LEU A 192 0.62 29.39 9.96
N ASN A 193 -0.71 29.31 9.96
CA ASN A 193 -1.59 30.30 10.60
C ASN A 193 -2.45 29.59 11.68
N PRO A 194 -2.63 30.13 12.90
CA PRO A 194 -1.96 31.29 13.48
C PRO A 194 -0.53 31.01 14.02
N LEU A 195 -0.14 29.74 14.17
CA LEU A 195 1.21 29.31 14.54
C LEU A 195 1.61 28.10 13.68
N PRO A 196 2.90 27.91 13.36
CA PRO A 196 3.37 26.74 12.63
C PRO A 196 3.01 25.44 13.37
N GLN A 197 2.12 24.64 12.79
CA GLN A 197 1.70 23.36 13.37
C GLN A 197 1.90 22.24 12.36
N ILE A 198 2.69 21.24 12.75
CA ILE A 198 2.84 19.99 11.99
C ILE A 198 1.65 19.08 12.27
N LEU A 199 1.06 18.52 11.22
CA LEU A 199 0.01 17.51 11.32
C LEU A 199 0.67 16.16 11.62
N LYS A 200 0.80 15.84 12.91
CA LYS A 200 1.57 14.67 13.38
C LYS A 200 0.97 13.31 13.02
N GLN A 201 -0.34 13.24 12.76
CA GLN A 201 -1.03 11.97 12.54
C GLN A 201 -1.01 11.61 11.04
N HIS A 202 0.14 11.20 10.53
CA HIS A 202 0.32 10.66 9.19
C HIS A 202 0.08 9.15 9.18
N TYR A 203 -0.78 8.65 8.29
CA TYR A 203 -1.16 7.25 8.24
C TYR A 203 -1.44 6.75 6.83
N HIS A 204 -1.58 5.43 6.69
CA HIS A 204 -1.95 4.79 5.44
C HIS A 204 -3.45 4.96 5.18
N LEU A 205 -3.80 5.73 4.15
CA LEU A 205 -5.17 5.79 3.67
C LEU A 205 -5.37 4.69 2.63
N SER A 206 -6.33 3.79 2.88
CA SER A 206 -6.63 2.65 1.99
C SER A 206 -5.40 1.77 1.70
N ASN A 207 -4.49 1.60 2.67
CA ASN A 207 -3.27 0.79 2.58
C ASN A 207 -2.21 1.24 1.55
N TRP A 208 -2.43 2.29 0.76
CA TRP A 208 -1.46 2.74 -0.26
C TRP A 208 -1.21 4.24 -0.32
N ALA A 209 -2.15 5.08 0.13
CA ALA A 209 -2.09 6.54 0.02
C ALA A 209 -1.66 7.22 1.33
N ASN A 210 -1.30 8.49 1.25
CA ASN A 210 -0.96 9.31 2.42
C ASN A 210 -2.23 9.94 3.00
N GLY A 211 -2.43 9.81 4.31
CA GLY A 211 -3.56 10.41 5.03
C GLY A 211 -3.12 11.22 6.25
N TRP A 212 -3.83 12.31 6.53
CA TRP A 212 -3.73 13.07 7.78
C TRP A 212 -5.10 13.38 8.37
N TYR A 213 -5.24 13.27 9.68
CA TYR A 213 -6.44 13.79 10.36
C TYR A 213 -6.35 15.31 10.48
N LEU A 214 -7.42 16.00 10.06
CA LEU A 214 -7.58 17.43 10.26
C LEU A 214 -8.29 17.69 11.58
N ASN A 215 -7.88 18.74 12.27
CA ASN A 215 -8.58 19.27 13.43
C ASN A 215 -9.51 20.40 12.98
N ASP A 216 -10.67 20.55 13.61
CA ASP A 216 -11.63 21.64 13.37
C ASP A 216 -10.96 23.03 13.49
N LYS A 217 -9.86 23.15 14.27
CA LYS A 217 -9.03 24.36 14.35
C LYS A 217 -8.36 24.80 13.04
N LEU A 218 -8.24 23.89 12.07
CA LEU A 218 -7.66 24.15 10.74
C LEU A 218 -8.71 24.62 9.73
N ALA A 219 -9.97 24.81 10.15
CA ALA A 219 -11.02 25.30 9.26
C ALA A 219 -10.67 26.69 8.70
N ASN A 220 -10.92 26.89 7.40
CA ASN A 220 -10.58 28.11 6.67
C ASN A 220 -9.08 28.48 6.65
N GLN A 221 -8.18 27.52 6.91
CA GLN A 221 -6.73 27.73 6.88
C GLN A 221 -6.08 27.11 5.65
N THR A 222 -4.84 27.53 5.37
CA THR A 222 -4.00 26.91 4.35
C THR A 222 -3.14 25.81 4.97
N VAL A 223 -3.22 24.61 4.39
CA VAL A 223 -2.31 23.49 4.68
C VAL A 223 -1.31 23.36 3.54
N TYR A 224 -0.06 23.11 3.92
CA TYR A 224 1.05 22.85 3.02
C TYR A 224 1.46 21.39 3.17
N ILE A 225 1.67 20.70 2.06
CA ILE A 225 2.27 19.38 2.03
C ILE A 225 3.57 19.45 1.26
N LEU A 226 4.63 18.89 1.82
CA LEU A 226 5.98 18.89 1.24
C LEU A 226 6.60 17.49 1.32
N PHE A 227 7.26 17.06 0.24
CA PHE A 227 8.05 15.85 0.24
C PHE A 227 9.51 16.15 0.60
N LEU A 228 9.90 15.87 1.84
CA LEU A 228 11.24 16.17 2.37
C LEU A 228 12.39 15.52 1.56
N PRO A 229 12.32 14.25 1.12
CA PRO A 229 13.40 13.63 0.36
C PRO A 229 13.75 14.40 -0.92
N GLN A 230 12.74 14.84 -1.66
CA GLN A 230 12.94 15.59 -2.90
C GLN A 230 13.45 17.02 -2.64
N LEU A 231 13.00 17.66 -1.55
CA LEU A 231 13.55 18.95 -1.14
C LEU A 231 15.05 18.86 -0.82
N LEU A 232 15.45 17.85 -0.05
CA LEU A 232 16.86 17.61 0.29
C LEU A 232 17.70 17.33 -0.96
N GLN A 233 17.13 16.62 -1.94
CA GLN A 233 17.79 16.40 -3.24
C GLN A 233 18.01 17.71 -4.01
N TYR A 234 17.01 18.60 -4.06
CA TYR A 234 17.18 19.91 -4.71
C TYR A 234 18.24 20.76 -4.01
N LEU A 235 18.30 20.74 -2.68
CA LEU A 235 19.36 21.41 -1.92
C LEU A 235 20.73 20.82 -2.26
N ALA A 236 20.87 19.50 -2.31
CA ALA A 236 22.11 18.85 -2.69
C ALA A 236 22.57 19.27 -4.09
N PHE A 237 21.67 19.28 -5.08
CA PHE A 237 22.00 19.73 -6.44
C PHE A 237 22.31 21.21 -6.54
N LEU A 238 21.75 22.05 -5.67
CA LEU A 238 22.08 23.47 -5.61
C LEU A 238 23.51 23.69 -5.10
N PHE A 239 23.94 22.92 -4.09
CA PHE A 239 25.26 23.09 -3.47
C PHE A 239 26.40 22.31 -4.14
N THR A 240 26.09 21.26 -4.91
CA THR A 240 27.12 20.40 -5.52
C THR A 240 27.99 21.13 -6.57
N PRO A 241 27.44 21.87 -7.56
CA PRO A 241 28.25 22.58 -8.55
C PRO A 241 29.23 23.61 -7.97
N PRO A 242 28.83 24.54 -7.07
CA PRO A 242 29.77 25.50 -6.51
C PRO A 242 30.84 24.83 -5.65
N LEU A 243 30.49 23.78 -4.90
CA LEU A 243 31.47 23.01 -4.14
C LEU A 243 32.50 22.34 -5.05
N LEU A 244 32.06 21.75 -6.17
CA LEU A 244 32.95 21.16 -7.16
C LEU A 244 33.90 22.21 -7.76
N LEU A 245 33.41 23.41 -8.10
CA LEU A 245 34.24 24.50 -8.63
C LEU A 245 35.29 24.96 -7.60
N LEU A 246 34.96 25.02 -6.32
CA LEU A 246 35.92 25.35 -5.26
C LEU A 246 37.00 24.29 -5.10
N ILE A 247 36.65 23.01 -5.22
CA ILE A 247 37.61 21.89 -5.18
C ILE A 247 38.55 21.95 -6.38
N LEU A 248 38.02 22.16 -7.60
CA LEU A 248 38.80 22.22 -8.83
C LEU A 248 39.76 23.42 -8.87
N LYS A 249 39.36 24.58 -8.32
CA LYS A 249 40.26 25.75 -8.21
C LYS A 249 41.41 25.57 -7.23
N LYS A 250 41.33 24.60 -6.31
CA LYS A 250 42.33 24.40 -5.24
C LYS A 250 43.44 23.41 -5.62
N GLN A 251 43.44 22.83 -6.82
CA GLN A 251 44.56 22.01 -7.30
C GLN A 251 45.82 22.89 -7.44
N PRO A 252 46.87 22.70 -6.62
CA PRO A 252 48.12 23.43 -6.78
C PRO A 252 48.80 23.00 -8.08
N GLN A 253 49.41 23.96 -8.78
CA GLN A 253 50.51 23.60 -9.68
C GLN A 253 51.65 23.09 -8.81
N ASP A 254 51.74 21.78 -8.63
CA ASP A 254 52.98 21.18 -8.16
C ASP A 254 54.03 21.45 -9.26
N ASN A 255 54.90 22.42 -8.97
CA ASN A 255 56.07 22.74 -9.77
C ASN A 255 56.92 21.47 -9.89
N ILE A 256 56.86 20.83 -11.06
CA ILE A 256 57.84 19.82 -11.48
C ILE A 256 59.12 20.60 -11.80
N LEU A 257 60.08 20.53 -10.90
CA LEU A 257 61.49 20.86 -11.15
C LEU A 257 62.11 19.82 -12.10
#